data_AF-A0A9Q0QV94-F1
#
_entry.id   AF-A0A9Q0QV94-F1
#
_cell.length_a   1.000
_cell.length_b   1.000
_cell.length_c   1.000
_cell.angle_alpha   90.00
_cell.angle_beta   90.00
_cell.angle_gamma   90.00
#
_symmetry.space_group_name_H-M   'P 1'
#
loop_
_entity.id
_entity.type
_entity.pdbx_description
1 polymer ?
#
loop_
_entity_poly.entity_id
_entity_poly.type
_entity_poly.pdbx_seq_one_letter_code
_entity_poly.pdbx_strand_id
1 'polypeptide(L)'
;MRVELQTILPCFDRSKLESKVRSPEASYSFCDIMRSALSVASYSACSFVGCTNLLLQIITNFIDLSLYRPFGTYVFCTGEGRMLTLKNPDAILQLLSYSLQLENIKTVADVACTSFKEHLGYETEFKDNLGKEDVVDLELLDLQLPLSSGGGSSSEMKSIETAVKELGLTTRAMLCPSAAREAEQQKQKNQERIDNDRNKIEDTLKKASRL
;
A
#
# COMPACT_ATOMS: atom_id res chain seq x y z
N MET A 1 19.31 -12.98 5.53
CA MET A 1 17.90 -13.35 5.76
C MET A 1 17.61 -14.37 6.87
N ARG A 2 18.09 -15.64 6.84
CA ARG A 2 17.76 -16.61 7.95
C ARG A 2 18.32 -16.20 9.32
N VAL A 3 19.46 -15.52 9.36
CA VAL A 3 20.12 -15.08 10.60
C VAL A 3 19.46 -13.81 11.17
N GLU A 4 18.99 -12.87 10.32
CA GLU A 4 18.31 -11.64 10.78
C GLU A 4 16.91 -11.90 11.37
N LEU A 5 16.16 -12.86 10.83
CA LEU A 5 14.80 -13.17 11.31
C LEU A 5 14.80 -13.69 12.75
N GLN A 6 15.75 -14.53 13.12
CA GLN A 6 15.85 -15.06 14.49
C GLN A 6 16.13 -13.95 15.52
N THR A 7 16.77 -12.87 15.10
CA THR A 7 17.08 -11.70 15.94
C THR A 7 15.83 -10.88 16.26
N ILE A 8 14.93 -10.71 15.28
CA ILE A 8 13.73 -9.87 15.44
C ILE A 8 12.49 -10.62 15.92
N LEU A 9 12.41 -11.94 15.70
CA LEU A 9 11.25 -12.74 16.13
C LEU A 9 10.89 -12.56 17.62
N PRO A 10 11.87 -12.50 18.56
CA PRO A 10 11.57 -12.22 19.95
C PRO A 10 10.98 -10.84 20.22
N CYS A 11 11.15 -9.85 19.32
CA CYS A 11 10.55 -8.53 19.46
C CYS A 11 9.03 -8.56 19.24
N PHE A 12 8.49 -9.59 18.59
CA PHE A 12 7.04 -9.77 18.46
C PHE A 12 6.40 -10.49 19.66
N ASP A 13 7.19 -10.84 20.68
CA ASP A 13 6.69 -11.40 21.94
C ASP A 13 6.62 -10.29 23.01
N ARG A 14 5.40 -10.03 23.51
CA ARG A 14 5.12 -8.99 24.52
C ARG A 14 6.03 -9.13 25.76
N SER A 15 6.42 -10.33 26.14
CA SER A 15 7.27 -10.58 27.31
C SER A 15 8.75 -10.21 27.10
N LYS A 16 9.20 -10.11 25.85
CA LYS A 16 10.63 -9.92 25.48
C LYS A 16 10.90 -8.59 24.79
N LEU A 17 9.86 -7.90 24.31
CA LEU A 17 9.90 -6.62 23.60
C LEU A 17 10.86 -5.60 24.24
N GLU A 18 10.61 -5.21 25.50
CA GLU A 18 11.34 -4.13 26.19
C GLU A 18 12.85 -4.44 26.35
N SER A 19 13.23 -5.72 26.42
CA SER A 19 14.64 -6.14 26.54
C SER A 19 15.38 -6.23 25.21
N LYS A 20 14.67 -6.39 24.08
CA LYS A 20 15.26 -6.81 22.79
C LYS A 20 15.13 -5.75 21.69
N VAL A 21 14.10 -4.91 21.76
CA VAL A 21 13.76 -3.92 20.72
C VAL A 21 14.82 -2.85 20.51
N ARG A 22 15.53 -2.46 21.57
CA ARG A 22 16.57 -1.42 21.49
C ARG A 22 17.94 -1.97 21.13
N SER A 23 18.05 -3.24 20.75
CA SER A 23 19.32 -3.79 20.31
C SER A 23 19.69 -3.23 18.92
N PRO A 24 20.99 -2.95 18.67
CA PRO A 24 21.45 -2.52 17.34
C PRO A 24 21.11 -3.53 16.24
N GLU A 25 21.12 -4.82 16.56
CA GLU A 25 20.85 -5.91 15.64
C GLU A 25 19.38 -5.95 15.19
N ALA A 26 18.45 -5.64 16.10
CA ALA A 26 17.03 -5.51 15.77
C ALA A 26 16.78 -4.32 14.83
N SER A 27 17.46 -3.19 15.10
CA SER A 27 17.37 -1.99 14.25
C SER A 27 17.96 -2.23 12.85
N TYR A 28 19.10 -2.92 12.76
CA TYR A 28 19.71 -3.29 11.48
C TYR A 28 18.81 -4.22 10.66
N SER A 29 18.27 -5.25 11.31
CA SER A 29 17.35 -6.21 10.67
C SER A 29 16.07 -5.52 10.18
N PHE A 30 15.52 -4.58 10.97
CA PHE A 30 14.39 -3.76 10.56
C PHE A 30 14.72 -2.92 9.32
N CYS A 31 15.87 -2.23 9.29
CA CYS A 31 16.34 -1.49 8.12
C CYS A 31 16.43 -2.35 6.85
N ASP A 32 16.95 -3.57 6.97
CA ASP A 32 17.05 -4.47 5.81
C ASP A 32 15.68 -4.90 5.29
N ILE A 33 14.73 -5.19 6.19
CA ILE A 33 13.34 -5.48 5.81
C ILE A 33 12.72 -4.27 5.10
N MET A 34 12.92 -3.08 5.65
CA MET A 34 12.40 -1.84 5.07
C MET A 34 12.99 -1.54 3.69
N ARG A 35 14.29 -1.74 3.52
CA ARG A 35 14.97 -1.57 2.24
C ARG A 35 14.46 -2.57 1.19
N SER A 36 14.25 -3.83 1.59
CA SER A 36 13.67 -4.85 0.72
C SER A 36 12.22 -4.51 0.33
N ALA A 37 11.39 -4.14 1.30
CA ALA A 37 9.99 -3.73 1.06
C ALA A 37 9.90 -2.51 0.13
N LEU A 38 10.72 -1.48 0.36
CA LEU A 38 10.79 -0.29 -0.49
C LEU A 38 11.23 -0.64 -1.92
N SER A 39 12.16 -1.57 -2.09
CA SER A 39 12.60 -2.03 -3.41
C SER A 39 11.47 -2.72 -4.17
N VAL A 40 10.69 -3.57 -3.49
CA VAL A 40 9.53 -4.25 -4.06
C VAL A 40 8.43 -3.26 -4.43
N ALA A 41 8.10 -2.32 -3.53
CA ALA A 41 7.10 -1.29 -3.78
C ALA A 41 7.51 -0.37 -4.94
N SER A 42 8.74 0.11 -4.96
CA SER A 42 9.26 0.98 -6.03
C SER A 42 9.25 0.27 -7.38
N TYR A 43 9.67 -1.00 -7.42
CA TYR A 43 9.59 -1.81 -8.64
C TYR A 43 8.15 -1.99 -9.11
N SER A 44 7.22 -2.33 -8.21
CA SER A 44 5.80 -2.49 -8.55
C SER A 44 5.24 -1.20 -9.14
N ALA A 45 5.53 -0.05 -8.50
CA ALA A 45 5.11 1.27 -8.98
C ALA A 45 5.58 1.56 -10.41
N CYS A 46 6.85 1.30 -10.72
CA CYS A 46 7.34 1.45 -12.08
C CYS A 46 6.67 0.47 -13.07
N SER A 47 6.38 -0.76 -12.62
CA SER A 47 5.79 -1.79 -13.46
C SER A 47 4.34 -1.48 -13.84
N PHE A 48 3.47 -1.15 -12.89
CA PHE A 48 2.04 -0.93 -13.19
C PHE A 48 1.74 0.44 -13.82
N VAL A 49 2.63 1.43 -13.64
CA VAL A 49 2.57 2.70 -14.40
C VAL A 49 3.04 2.52 -15.85
N GLY A 50 3.58 1.36 -16.20
CA GLY A 50 4.02 1.06 -17.58
C GLY A 50 5.34 1.74 -17.93
N CYS A 51 6.31 1.76 -17.02
CA CYS A 51 7.64 2.27 -17.31
C CYS A 51 8.28 1.47 -18.46
N THR A 52 8.50 2.13 -19.60
CA THR A 52 9.10 1.54 -20.80
C THR A 52 10.63 1.40 -20.71
N ASN A 53 11.20 1.65 -19.52
CA ASN A 53 12.63 1.63 -19.32
C ASN A 53 13.15 0.18 -19.28
N LEU A 54 13.99 -0.18 -20.25
CA LEU A 54 14.65 -1.48 -20.34
C LEU A 54 15.48 -1.81 -19.08
N LEU A 55 15.99 -0.79 -18.38
CA LEU A 55 16.73 -0.98 -17.13
C LEU A 55 15.87 -1.64 -16.05
N LEU A 56 14.55 -1.40 -16.03
CA LEU A 56 13.66 -2.01 -15.04
C LEU A 56 13.62 -3.54 -15.22
N GLN A 57 13.61 -4.02 -16.47
CA GLN A 57 13.67 -5.45 -16.79
C GLN A 57 15.04 -6.07 -16.49
N ILE A 58 16.11 -5.26 -16.57
CA ILE A 58 17.46 -5.71 -16.30
C ILE A 58 17.70 -5.81 -14.78
N ILE A 59 17.16 -4.90 -13.98
CA ILE A 59 17.35 -4.86 -12.52
C ILE A 59 16.88 -6.14 -11.84
N THR A 60 15.80 -6.77 -12.32
CA THR A 60 15.30 -8.04 -11.78
C THR A 60 16.28 -9.21 -11.96
N ASN A 61 17.28 -9.09 -12.84
CA ASN A 61 18.34 -10.10 -12.97
C ASN A 61 19.43 -9.95 -11.89
N PHE A 62 19.47 -8.81 -11.21
CA PHE A 62 20.49 -8.48 -10.21
C PHE A 62 19.92 -8.39 -8.78
N ILE A 63 18.61 -8.21 -8.65
CA ILE A 63 17.93 -8.03 -7.36
C ILE A 63 16.81 -9.04 -7.24
N ASP A 64 16.91 -9.89 -6.22
CA ASP A 64 15.82 -10.77 -5.81
C ASP A 64 14.75 -9.95 -5.10
N LEU A 65 13.62 -9.76 -5.79
CA LEU A 65 12.44 -9.11 -5.24
C LEU A 65 11.50 -10.16 -4.66
N SER A 66 10.90 -9.84 -3.50
CA SER A 66 9.86 -10.69 -2.91
C SER A 66 8.72 -10.92 -3.91
N LEU A 67 8.29 -12.17 -4.06
CA LEU A 67 7.15 -12.56 -4.89
C LEU A 67 5.80 -12.38 -4.17
N TYR A 68 5.81 -12.19 -2.85
CA TYR A 68 4.58 -12.03 -2.09
C TYR A 68 3.88 -10.73 -2.42
N ARG A 69 2.56 -10.78 -2.59
CA ARG A 69 1.70 -9.64 -2.85
C ARG A 69 0.53 -9.63 -1.87
N PRO A 70 0.05 -8.43 -1.46
CA PRO A 70 -1.16 -8.33 -0.67
C PRO A 70 -2.35 -8.97 -1.40
N PHE A 71 -3.27 -9.55 -0.65
CA PHE A 71 -4.51 -10.11 -1.18
C PHE A 71 -5.68 -9.85 -0.23
N GLY A 72 -6.87 -9.69 -0.78
CA GLY A 72 -8.07 -9.35 0.00
C GLY A 72 -8.14 -7.88 0.38
N THR A 73 -9.01 -7.56 1.34
CA THR A 73 -9.24 -6.20 1.83
C THR A 73 -8.37 -5.92 3.05
N TYR A 74 -7.61 -4.84 2.99
CA TYR A 74 -6.80 -4.34 4.09
C TYR A 74 -7.52 -3.18 4.77
N VAL A 75 -7.40 -3.12 6.09
CA VAL A 75 -7.90 -2.03 6.93
C VAL A 75 -6.71 -1.43 7.67
N PHE A 76 -6.43 -0.16 7.42
CA PHE A 76 -5.38 0.60 8.10
C PHE A 76 -6.03 1.46 9.19
N CYS A 77 -5.60 1.28 10.44
CA CYS A 77 -6.11 2.03 11.58
C CYS A 77 -5.25 3.25 11.86
N THR A 78 -5.86 4.41 12.09
CA THR A 78 -5.13 5.66 12.36
C THR A 78 -4.84 5.90 13.84
N GLY A 79 -5.33 5.04 14.74
CA GLY A 79 -5.24 5.20 16.20
C GLY A 79 -6.26 6.17 16.79
N GLU A 80 -6.80 7.08 15.98
CA GLU A 80 -7.82 8.09 16.36
C GLU A 80 -9.26 7.62 16.10
N GLY A 81 -9.45 6.32 15.84
CA GLY A 81 -10.76 5.72 15.57
C GLY A 81 -11.18 5.69 14.11
N ARG A 82 -10.41 6.33 13.21
CA ARG A 82 -10.63 6.23 11.77
C ARG A 82 -9.96 4.99 11.17
N MET A 83 -10.61 4.46 10.13
CA MET A 83 -10.15 3.28 9.42
C MET A 83 -10.14 3.55 7.91
N LEU A 84 -9.06 3.17 7.25
CA LEU A 84 -8.90 3.30 5.81
C LEU A 84 -8.92 1.91 5.17
N THR A 85 -9.86 1.67 4.24
CA THR A 85 -9.98 0.38 3.56
C THR A 85 -9.44 0.43 2.14
N LEU A 86 -8.68 -0.60 1.73
CA LEU A 86 -8.20 -0.80 0.37
C LEU A 86 -8.34 -2.27 -0.05
N LYS A 87 -8.54 -2.54 -1.34
CA LYS A 87 -8.55 -3.91 -1.92
C LYS A 87 -7.53 -4.08 -3.04
N ASN A 88 -7.12 -2.99 -3.69
CA ASN A 88 -6.16 -2.99 -4.78
C ASN A 88 -4.78 -3.38 -4.23
N PRO A 89 -4.22 -4.52 -4.67
CA PRO A 89 -3.01 -5.08 -4.08
C PRO A 89 -1.78 -4.19 -4.31
N ASP A 90 -1.72 -3.50 -5.44
CA ASP A 90 -0.65 -2.56 -5.75
C ASP A 90 -0.74 -1.33 -4.83
N ALA A 91 -1.93 -0.77 -4.63
CA ALA A 91 -2.14 0.35 -3.71
C ALA A 91 -1.82 -0.02 -2.26
N ILE A 92 -2.24 -1.21 -1.81
CA ILE A 92 -1.91 -1.73 -0.48
C ILE A 92 -0.39 -1.87 -0.31
N LEU A 93 0.31 -2.43 -1.31
CA LEU A 93 1.76 -2.60 -1.27
C LEU A 93 2.48 -1.25 -1.16
N GLN A 94 2.03 -0.24 -1.90
CA GLN A 94 2.57 1.12 -1.78
C GLN A 94 2.33 1.68 -0.37
N LEU A 95 1.10 1.54 0.14
CA LEU A 95 0.73 2.09 1.44
C LEU A 95 1.54 1.45 2.58
N LEU A 96 1.70 0.13 2.57
CA LEU A 96 2.57 -0.58 3.52
C LEU A 96 4.01 -0.04 3.49
N SER A 97 4.54 0.28 2.31
CA SER A 97 5.88 0.86 2.21
C SER A 97 5.94 2.31 2.71
N TYR A 98 4.91 3.11 2.51
CA TYR A 98 4.87 4.51 2.92
C TYR A 98 4.57 4.70 4.41
N SER A 99 3.69 3.89 5.00
CA SER A 99 3.38 3.93 6.44
C SER A 99 4.58 3.65 7.33
N LEU A 100 5.61 3.01 6.78
CA LEU A 100 6.83 2.67 7.49
C LEU A 100 7.99 3.64 7.18
N GLN A 101 7.72 4.75 6.48
CA GLN A 101 8.73 5.78 6.20
C GLN A 101 9.00 6.67 7.42
N LEU A 102 10.27 7.03 7.59
CA LEU A 102 10.75 7.91 8.66
C LEU A 102 10.39 9.37 8.36
N GLU A 103 9.19 9.84 8.73
CA GLU A 103 8.83 11.26 8.50
C GLU A 103 8.93 12.16 9.74
N ASN A 104 9.70 11.77 10.75
CA ASN A 104 10.00 12.68 11.87
C ASN A 104 11.42 12.45 12.41
N ILE A 105 11.91 13.37 13.25
CA ILE A 105 13.22 13.42 13.95
C ILE A 105 13.36 12.22 14.92
N LYS A 106 13.12 11.01 14.44
CA LYS A 106 13.13 9.76 15.16
C LYS A 106 14.27 8.92 14.60
N THR A 107 15.00 8.27 15.48
CA THR A 107 16.04 7.34 15.04
C THR A 107 15.39 6.11 14.44
N VAL A 108 16.13 5.36 13.60
CA VAL A 108 15.70 4.06 13.08
C VAL A 108 15.23 3.14 14.20
N ALA A 109 15.91 3.16 15.35
CA ALA A 109 15.58 2.34 16.51
C ALA A 109 14.21 2.70 17.10
N ASP A 110 13.84 3.99 17.11
CA ASP A 110 12.55 4.45 17.63
C ASP A 110 11.40 4.00 16.73
N VAL A 111 11.60 4.03 15.40
CA VAL A 111 10.59 3.58 14.44
C VAL A 111 10.46 2.06 14.44
N ALA A 112 11.58 1.34 14.52
CA ALA A 112 11.56 -0.12 14.71
C ALA A 112 10.79 -0.48 16.00
N CYS A 113 11.11 0.18 17.12
CA CYS A 113 10.44 0.01 18.41
C CYS A 113 8.93 0.26 18.32
N THR A 114 8.54 1.36 17.67
CA THR A 114 7.13 1.71 17.46
C THR A 114 6.43 0.64 16.62
N SER A 115 7.03 0.21 15.51
CA SER A 115 6.49 -0.82 14.62
C SER A 115 6.27 -2.17 15.34
N PHE A 116 7.21 -2.58 16.19
CA PHE A 116 7.06 -3.79 17.00
C PHE A 116 5.97 -3.65 18.08
N LYS A 117 5.82 -2.46 18.67
CA LYS A 117 4.76 -2.16 19.63
C LYS A 117 3.37 -2.19 18.98
N GLU A 118 3.24 -1.62 17.79
CA GLU A 118 2.00 -1.61 17.01
C GLU A 118 1.51 -3.02 16.67
N HIS A 119 2.41 -3.96 16.39
CA HIS A 119 2.06 -5.37 16.19
C HIS A 119 1.34 -6.00 17.41
N LEU A 120 1.61 -5.50 18.61
CA LEU A 120 1.01 -5.99 19.86
C LEU A 120 -0.21 -5.17 20.29
N GLY A 121 -0.57 -4.14 19.52
CA GLY A 121 -1.61 -3.15 19.82
C GLY A 121 -2.98 -3.46 19.22
N TYR A 122 -3.15 -4.54 18.45
CA TYR A 122 -4.45 -4.86 17.83
C TYR A 122 -5.59 -4.94 18.85
N GLU A 123 -5.37 -5.58 20.00
CA GLU A 123 -6.41 -5.73 21.01
C GLU A 123 -6.90 -4.38 21.55
N THR A 124 -5.98 -3.44 21.81
CA THR A 124 -6.32 -2.10 22.28
C THR A 124 -6.98 -1.29 21.18
N GLU A 125 -6.46 -1.35 19.96
CA GLU A 125 -7.05 -0.68 18.79
C GLU A 125 -8.49 -1.13 18.57
N PHE A 126 -8.74 -2.45 18.58
CA PHE A 126 -10.09 -2.97 18.43
C PHE A 126 -10.99 -2.63 19.63
N LYS A 127 -10.51 -2.67 20.87
CA LYS A 127 -11.38 -2.34 22.03
C LYS A 127 -11.76 -0.86 22.09
N ASP A 128 -10.84 0.03 21.73
CA ASP A 128 -11.01 1.46 21.92
C ASP A 128 -11.70 2.14 20.73
N ASN A 129 -11.61 1.54 19.54
CA ASN A 129 -12.06 2.13 18.27
C ASN A 129 -13.17 1.34 17.55
N LEU A 130 -13.39 0.05 17.86
CA LEU A 130 -14.50 -0.71 17.27
C LEU A 130 -15.84 -0.17 17.81
N GLY A 131 -16.56 0.57 16.96
CA GLY A 131 -17.83 1.22 17.28
C GLY A 131 -17.84 2.76 17.15
N LYS A 132 -16.69 3.40 16.88
CA LYS A 132 -16.58 4.84 16.54
C LYS A 132 -16.52 5.09 15.02
N GLU A 133 -17.09 4.15 14.25
CA GLU A 133 -16.87 3.92 12.82
C GLU A 133 -16.96 5.19 11.94
N ASP A 134 -15.80 5.78 11.63
CA ASP A 134 -15.60 6.61 10.44
C ASP A 134 -14.67 5.82 9.51
N VAL A 135 -15.28 4.97 8.68
CA VAL A 135 -14.59 4.09 7.72
C VAL A 135 -14.54 4.79 6.37
N VAL A 136 -13.32 5.02 5.90
CA VAL A 136 -13.05 5.70 4.63
C VAL A 136 -12.57 4.68 3.60
N ASP A 137 -13.41 4.40 2.61
CA ASP A 137 -13.04 3.52 1.48
C ASP A 137 -12.30 4.30 0.39
N LEU A 138 -10.98 4.09 0.32
CA LEU A 138 -10.10 4.74 -0.65
C LEU A 138 -10.37 4.29 -2.09
N GLU A 139 -11.03 3.14 -2.30
CA GLU A 139 -11.35 2.67 -3.66
C GLU A 139 -12.61 3.31 -4.23
N LEU A 140 -13.54 3.70 -3.36
CA LEU A 140 -14.79 4.34 -3.78
C LEU A 140 -14.62 5.85 -4.00
N LEU A 141 -13.62 6.46 -3.36
CA LEU A 141 -13.42 7.90 -3.39
C LEU A 141 -12.52 8.30 -4.54
N ASP A 142 -12.96 9.17 -5.46
CA ASP A 142 -12.09 9.68 -6.53
C ASP A 142 -10.85 10.36 -5.95
N LEU A 143 -9.74 9.62 -5.92
CA LEU A 143 -8.42 10.03 -5.44
C LEU A 143 -7.74 11.01 -6.42
N GLN A 144 -8.52 11.90 -7.03
CA GLN A 144 -8.00 13.08 -7.70
C GLN A 144 -7.46 14.00 -6.62
N LEU A 145 -6.27 13.70 -6.09
CA LEU A 145 -5.57 14.64 -5.23
C LEU A 145 -5.49 15.98 -5.97
N PRO A 146 -5.82 17.10 -5.31
CA PRO A 146 -5.67 18.39 -5.94
C PRO A 146 -4.17 18.64 -5.98
N LEU A 147 -3.52 18.26 -7.08
CA LEU A 147 -2.17 18.74 -7.40
C LEU A 147 -2.19 20.27 -7.66
N SER A 148 -3.39 20.87 -7.68
CA SER A 148 -3.64 22.30 -7.75
C SER A 148 -4.67 22.73 -6.71
N SER A 149 -4.32 23.74 -5.92
CA SER A 149 -5.07 24.39 -4.82
C SER A 149 -6.42 25.05 -5.23
N GLY A 150 -6.99 24.74 -6.39
CA GLY A 150 -8.04 25.55 -7.01
C GLY A 150 -9.46 24.98 -7.05
N GLY A 151 -9.69 23.72 -6.71
CA GLY A 151 -11.02 23.09 -6.77
C GLY A 151 -11.62 22.93 -5.37
N GLY A 152 -12.86 23.42 -5.15
CA GLY A 152 -13.54 23.30 -3.86
C GLY A 152 -13.60 21.85 -3.39
N SER A 153 -12.94 21.53 -2.27
CA SER A 153 -12.85 20.16 -1.79
C SER A 153 -14.19 19.73 -1.19
N SER A 154 -14.70 18.57 -1.64
CA SER A 154 -15.87 17.93 -1.05
C SER A 154 -15.59 17.56 0.42
N SER A 155 -16.65 17.36 1.20
CA SER A 155 -16.54 16.93 2.60
C SER A 155 -15.74 15.63 2.75
N GLU A 156 -15.89 14.72 1.79
CA GLU A 156 -15.22 13.40 1.77
C GLU A 156 -13.72 13.53 1.52
N MET A 157 -13.32 14.45 0.63
CA MET A 157 -11.91 14.68 0.31
C MET A 157 -11.12 15.22 1.51
N LYS A 158 -11.75 16.09 2.31
CA LYS A 158 -11.17 16.55 3.58
C LYS A 158 -11.04 15.41 4.59
N SER A 159 -11.98 14.47 4.61
CA SER A 159 -11.89 13.28 5.48
C SER A 159 -10.69 12.41 5.08
N ILE A 160 -10.47 12.18 3.78
CA ILE A 160 -9.30 11.44 3.28
C ILE A 160 -8.00 12.15 3.65
N GLU A 161 -7.89 13.45 3.37
CA GLU A 161 -6.67 14.21 3.68
C GLU A 161 -6.36 14.14 5.18
N THR A 162 -7.40 14.18 6.02
CA THR A 162 -7.24 14.05 7.46
C THR A 162 -6.82 12.63 7.84
N ALA A 163 -7.45 11.58 7.31
CA ALA A 163 -7.09 10.20 7.60
C ALA A 163 -5.67 9.83 7.12
N VAL A 164 -5.28 10.33 5.94
CA VAL A 164 -3.91 10.20 5.39
C VAL A 164 -2.90 10.90 6.30
N LYS A 165 -3.21 12.11 6.78
CA LYS A 165 -2.37 12.84 7.72
C LYS A 165 -2.27 12.13 9.07
N GLU A 166 -3.34 11.52 9.56
CA GLU A 166 -3.31 10.73 10.80
C GLU A 166 -2.48 9.45 10.68
N LEU A 167 -2.49 8.80 9.51
CA LEU A 167 -1.55 7.72 9.20
C LEU A 167 -0.09 8.21 9.08
N GLY A 168 0.17 9.50 9.25
CA GLY A 168 1.50 10.09 9.09
C GLY A 168 2.00 10.06 7.65
N LEU A 169 1.10 9.97 6.67
CA LEU A 169 1.43 9.90 5.25
C LEU A 169 1.43 11.30 4.63
N THR A 170 2.36 11.54 3.71
CA THR A 170 2.33 12.75 2.89
C THR A 170 1.34 12.64 1.75
N THR A 171 0.90 13.79 1.24
CA THR A 171 0.18 13.94 -0.03
C THR A 171 0.88 13.21 -1.19
N ARG A 172 2.22 13.12 -1.17
CA ARG A 172 3.02 12.35 -2.13
C ARG A 172 2.88 10.85 -1.98
N ALA A 173 2.71 10.34 -0.75
CA ALA A 173 2.48 8.92 -0.50
C ALA A 173 1.19 8.42 -1.16
N MET A 174 0.26 9.32 -1.47
CA MET A 174 -1.00 8.99 -2.15
C MET A 174 -0.87 8.88 -3.68
N LEU A 175 0.21 9.37 -4.29
CA LEU A 175 0.38 9.34 -5.74
C LEU A 175 0.45 7.92 -6.30
N CYS A 176 1.23 7.03 -5.66
CA CYS A 176 1.39 5.67 -6.12
C CYS A 176 0.12 4.81 -5.92
N PRO A 177 -0.60 4.90 -4.78
CA PRO A 177 -1.95 4.36 -4.64
C PRO A 177 -2.95 4.90 -5.68
N SER A 178 -2.96 6.21 -5.95
CA SER A 178 -3.80 6.81 -6.99
C SER A 178 -3.50 6.24 -8.38
N ALA A 179 -2.21 6.10 -8.72
CA ALA A 179 -1.78 5.53 -10.00
C ALA A 179 -2.15 4.05 -10.12
N ALA A 180 -2.04 3.27 -9.03
CA ALA A 180 -2.45 1.87 -9.00
C ALA A 180 -3.96 1.71 -9.23
N ARG A 181 -4.76 2.60 -8.65
CA ARG A 181 -6.22 2.67 -8.91
C ARG A 181 -6.52 3.00 -10.36
N GLU A 182 -5.90 4.04 -10.92
CA GLU A 182 -6.13 4.44 -12.32
C GLU A 182 -5.77 3.30 -13.28
N ALA A 183 -4.67 2.59 -13.02
CA ALA A 183 -4.28 1.42 -13.80
C ALA A 183 -5.36 0.33 -13.77
N GLU A 184 -5.99 0.09 -12.62
CA GLU A 184 -7.09 -0.88 -12.50
C GLU A 184 -8.35 -0.43 -13.24
N GLN A 185 -8.73 0.85 -13.13
CA GLN A 185 -9.83 1.41 -13.90
C GLN A 185 -9.58 1.30 -15.41
N GLN A 186 -8.34 1.49 -15.85
CA GLN A 186 -7.97 1.31 -17.25
C GLN A 186 -8.09 -0.15 -17.71
N LYS A 187 -7.76 -1.13 -16.86
CA LYS A 187 -8.01 -2.55 -17.18
C LYS A 187 -9.49 -2.83 -17.36
N GLN A 188 -10.35 -2.28 -16.51
CA GLN A 188 -11.80 -2.44 -16.63
C GLN A 188 -12.33 -1.86 -17.95
N LYS A 189 -11.93 -0.63 -18.30
CA LYS A 189 -12.28 0.01 -19.59
C LYS A 189 -11.77 -0.80 -20.78
N ASN A 190 -10.55 -1.36 -20.68
CA ASN A 190 -9.99 -2.21 -21.73
C ASN A 190 -10.79 -3.51 -21.89
N GLN A 191 -11.23 -4.12 -20.79
CA GLN A 191 -12.06 -5.32 -20.81
C GLN A 191 -13.41 -5.06 -21.50
N GLU A 192 -14.09 -3.96 -21.14
CA GLU A 192 -15.35 -3.55 -21.78
C GLU A 192 -15.19 -3.33 -23.29
N ARG A 193 -14.08 -2.73 -23.71
CA ARG A 193 -13.75 -2.55 -25.12
C ARG A 193 -13.54 -3.88 -25.84
N ILE A 194 -12.78 -4.80 -25.24
CA ILE A 194 -12.53 -6.14 -25.78
C ILE A 194 -13.85 -6.90 -25.94
N ASP A 195 -14.72 -6.86 -24.94
CA ASP A 195 -16.00 -7.56 -24.96
C ASP A 195 -16.94 -7.00 -26.03
N ASN A 196 -16.97 -5.67 -26.20
CA ASN A 196 -17.73 -5.03 -27.26
C ASN A 196 -17.21 -5.42 -28.66
N ASP A 197 -15.89 -5.38 -28.86
CA ASP A 197 -15.29 -5.73 -30.14
C ASP A 197 -15.48 -7.22 -30.46
N ARG A 198 -15.39 -8.10 -29.45
CA ARG A 198 -15.75 -9.52 -29.59
C ARG A 198 -17.18 -9.70 -30.09
N ASN A 199 -18.15 -9.02 -29.48
CA ASN A 199 -19.56 -9.13 -29.89
C ASN A 199 -19.77 -8.69 -31.34
N LYS A 200 -19.13 -7.60 -31.78
CA LYS A 200 -19.19 -7.15 -33.19
C LYS A 200 -18.59 -8.17 -34.16
N ILE A 201 -17.52 -8.84 -33.77
CA ILE A 201 -16.88 -9.89 -34.59
C ILE A 201 -17.79 -11.11 -34.68
N GLU A 202 -18.39 -11.55 -33.57
CA GLU A 202 -19.34 -12.67 -33.57
C GLU A 202 -20.56 -12.38 -34.47
N ASP A 203 -21.06 -11.15 -34.46
CA ASP A 203 -22.18 -10.75 -35.31
C ASP A 203 -21.83 -10.70 -36.80
N THR A 204 -20.62 -10.24 -37.14
CA THR A 204 -20.15 -10.26 -38.53
C THR A 204 -19.90 -11.68 -39.03
N LEU A 205 -19.34 -12.56 -38.19
CA LEU A 205 -19.16 -13.98 -38.52
C LEU A 205 -20.50 -14.70 -38.73
N LYS A 206 -21.50 -14.48 -37.87
CA LYS A 206 -22.85 -15.04 -38.04
C LYS A 206 -23.53 -14.58 -39.32
N LYS A 207 -23.27 -13.34 -39.77
CA LYS A 207 -23.78 -12.82 -41.04
C LYS A 207 -23.07 -13.49 -42.22
N ALA A 208 -21.75 -13.68 -42.14
CA ALA A 208 -20.96 -14.32 -43.18
C ALA A 208 -21.25 -15.82 -43.34
N SER A 209 -21.59 -16.53 -42.25
CA SER A 209 -21.91 -17.97 -42.29
C SER A 209 -23.33 -18.30 -42.77
N ARG A 210 -24.15 -17.29 -43.09
CA ARG A 210 -25.51 -17.43 -43.64
C ARG A 210 -25.58 -17.20 -45.15
N LEU A 211 -24.45 -16.85 -45.77
CA LEU A 211 -24.23 -16.81 -47.22
C LEU A 211 -23.64 -18.15 -47.67
#